data_AF-A0AAW0WEV3-F1
#
_entry.id   AF-A0AAW0WEV3-F1
#
_cell.length_a   1.000
_cell.length_b   1.000
_cell.length_c   1.000
_cell.angle_alpha   90.00
_cell.angle_beta   90.00
_cell.angle_gamma   90.00
#
_symmetry.space_group_name_H-M   'P 1'
#
loop_
_entity.id
_entity.type
_entity.pdbx_description
1 polymer ?
#
loop_
_entity_poly.entity_id
_entity_poly.type
_entity_poly.pdbx_seq_one_letter_code
_entity_poly.pdbx_strand_id
1 'polypeptide(L)'
;MFKCHTGYNEYYGQAGNGEIDHALWSRPETMTEERPSYKIDQANPGSDLAAETAAALAAGYMVYKSRDANYANQMLDMSKEMYEFADNFRQTYDISIPDAYNWYRSWSGYGDELVWAGLWLYRATGDESYLNRARGHWSEFNLQYSEARQFSWDDKKAGVYALFWLLDGPHRPTWTTLTRTSIT
;
A
#
# COMPACT_ATOMS: atom_id res chain seq x y z
N MET A 1 -2.39 9.61 8.63
CA MET A 1 -1.29 9.66 7.65
C MET A 1 -0.31 10.76 8.01
N PHE A 2 -0.55 12.07 7.75
CA PHE A 2 0.45 13.12 8.05
C PHE A 2 1.05 13.10 9.46
N LYS A 3 0.20 13.01 10.49
CA LYS A 3 0.69 12.95 11.89
C LYS A 3 1.47 11.67 12.22
N CYS A 4 1.27 10.61 11.46
CA CYS A 4 1.90 9.31 11.67
C CYS A 4 3.27 9.21 10.98
N HIS A 5 3.53 10.04 9.97
CA HIS A 5 4.83 10.15 9.32
C HIS A 5 5.68 11.19 10.05
N THR A 6 6.46 10.69 11.00
CA THR A 6 7.24 11.50 11.94
C THR A 6 8.67 11.73 11.48
N GLY A 7 9.11 11.03 10.43
CA GLY A 7 10.35 11.27 9.70
C GLY A 7 10.38 10.46 8.40
N TYR A 8 11.33 10.76 7.50
CA TYR A 8 11.40 10.19 6.14
C TYR A 8 11.26 8.67 6.04
N ASN A 9 11.73 7.94 7.06
CA ASN A 9 11.65 6.48 7.13
C ASN A 9 11.13 6.05 8.51
N GLU A 10 10.12 6.77 9.03
CA GLU A 10 9.46 6.45 10.29
C GLU A 10 7.96 6.71 10.16
N TYR A 11 7.15 5.65 10.37
CA TYR A 11 5.70 5.73 10.23
C TYR A 11 4.96 4.93 11.30
N TYR A 12 4.06 5.59 12.03
CA TYR A 12 3.20 4.94 13.02
C TYR A 12 2.01 4.23 12.36
N GLY A 13 2.01 2.90 12.44
CA GLY A 13 1.01 2.04 11.84
C GLY A 13 -0.17 1.68 12.75
N GLN A 14 0.01 1.81 14.08
CA GLN A 14 -1.00 1.36 15.03
C GLN A 14 -1.00 2.18 16.32
N ALA A 15 -2.18 2.43 16.88
CA ALA A 15 -2.39 3.07 18.17
C ALA A 15 -3.44 2.30 19.00
N GLY A 16 -3.00 1.73 20.11
CA GLY A 16 -3.73 0.73 20.88
C GLY A 16 -3.12 -0.66 20.71
N ASN A 17 -3.26 -1.49 21.73
CA ASN A 17 -2.89 -2.91 21.70
C ASN A 17 -4.17 -3.75 21.54
N GLY A 18 -4.20 -4.70 20.61
CA GLY A 18 -5.42 -5.42 20.26
C GLY A 18 -6.00 -6.25 21.42
N GLU A 19 -5.17 -6.91 22.21
CA GLU A 19 -5.64 -7.70 23.36
C GLU A 19 -6.22 -6.80 24.46
N ILE A 20 -5.54 -5.69 24.79
CA ILE A 20 -6.01 -4.74 25.81
C ILE A 20 -7.32 -4.07 25.37
N ASP A 21 -7.38 -3.62 24.12
CA ASP A 21 -8.54 -2.92 23.55
C ASP A 21 -9.77 -3.84 23.48
N HIS A 22 -9.60 -5.07 22.97
CA HIS A 22 -10.69 -6.03 22.84
C HIS A 22 -11.15 -6.67 24.15
N ALA A 23 -10.35 -6.61 25.22
CA ALA A 23 -10.75 -7.05 26.55
C ALA A 23 -11.84 -6.17 27.19
N LEU A 24 -12.10 -4.98 26.64
CA LEU A 24 -13.02 -4.00 27.20
C LEU A 24 -14.16 -3.65 26.23
N TRP A 25 -15.40 -3.93 26.64
CA TRP A 25 -16.59 -3.39 25.97
C TRP A 25 -17.04 -2.09 26.65
N SER A 26 -16.56 -0.95 26.14
CA SER A 26 -16.91 0.36 26.69
C SER A 26 -17.10 1.42 25.59
N ARG A 27 -17.51 2.63 25.99
CA ARG A 27 -17.55 3.76 25.06
C ARG A 27 -16.13 4.33 24.89
N PRO A 28 -15.68 4.65 23.67
CA PRO A 28 -14.32 5.08 23.42
C PRO A 28 -13.94 6.38 24.14
N GLU A 29 -14.89 7.30 24.38
CA GLU A 29 -14.64 8.55 25.11
C GLU A 29 -14.37 8.35 26.61
N THR A 30 -14.59 7.14 27.13
CA THR A 30 -14.36 6.78 28.55
C THR A 30 -13.20 5.80 28.75
N MET A 31 -12.48 5.48 27.68
CA MET A 31 -11.32 4.61 27.73
C MET A 31 -10.22 5.19 28.64
N THR A 32 -9.65 4.33 29.49
CA THR A 32 -8.57 4.68 30.44
C THR A 32 -7.40 3.71 30.39
N GLU A 33 -7.55 2.61 29.64
CA GLU A 33 -6.51 1.64 29.38
C GLU A 33 -5.36 2.23 28.57
N GLU A 34 -4.18 1.61 28.66
CA GLU A 34 -3.02 2.07 27.91
C GLU A 34 -3.22 1.86 26.41
N ARG A 35 -2.87 2.87 25.62
CA ARG A 35 -2.97 2.86 24.17
C ARG A 35 -1.58 3.08 23.53
N PRO A 36 -0.71 2.06 23.54
CA PRO A 36 0.64 2.17 22.99
C PRO A 36 0.60 2.50 21.50
N SER A 37 1.60 3.23 21.01
CA SER A 37 1.75 3.52 19.59
C SER A 37 2.90 2.71 19.01
N TYR A 38 2.66 2.04 17.89
CA TYR A 38 3.64 1.19 17.21
C TYR A 38 3.97 1.76 15.83
N LYS A 39 5.23 1.61 15.44
CA LYS A 39 5.76 2.19 14.21
C LYS A 39 6.61 1.20 13.44
N ILE A 40 6.75 1.48 12.16
CA ILE A 40 7.78 0.94 11.29
C ILE A 40 8.86 2.00 11.10
N ASP A 41 10.11 1.56 10.97
CA ASP A 41 11.27 2.41 10.70
C ASP A 41 12.33 1.67 9.86
N GLN A 42 13.50 2.27 9.63
CA GLN A 42 14.58 1.63 8.86
C GLN A 42 15.07 0.31 9.47
N ALA A 43 15.02 0.18 10.80
CA ALA A 43 15.48 -1.03 11.50
C ALA A 43 14.37 -2.09 11.60
N ASN A 44 13.10 -1.65 11.59
CA ASN A 44 11.91 -2.48 11.63
C ASN A 44 10.94 -2.05 10.51
N PRO A 45 11.22 -2.37 9.24
CA PRO A 45 10.44 -1.89 8.11
C PRO A 45 9.06 -2.53 7.95
N GLY A 46 8.25 -1.97 7.06
CA GLY A 46 6.93 -2.49 6.70
C GLY A 46 6.49 -1.97 5.34
N SER A 47 6.97 -2.62 4.28
CA SER A 47 6.78 -2.20 2.89
C SER A 47 5.32 -2.19 2.46
N ASP A 48 4.55 -3.19 2.86
CA ASP A 48 3.11 -3.28 2.63
C ASP A 48 2.37 -2.07 3.22
N LEU A 49 2.56 -1.81 4.52
CA LEU A 49 1.95 -0.68 5.22
C LEU A 49 2.38 0.67 4.62
N ALA A 50 3.68 0.82 4.34
CA ALA A 50 4.23 2.06 3.79
C ALA A 50 3.76 2.31 2.35
N ALA A 51 3.77 1.27 1.50
CA ALA A 51 3.33 1.37 0.11
C ALA A 51 1.81 1.58 0.01
N GLU A 52 0.98 0.92 0.82
CA GLU A 52 -0.47 1.20 0.82
C GLU A 52 -0.76 2.63 1.30
N THR A 53 0.00 3.14 2.26
CA THR A 53 -0.07 4.55 2.67
C THR A 53 0.30 5.48 1.52
N ALA A 54 1.36 5.17 0.76
CA ALA A 54 1.73 5.91 -0.45
C ALA A 54 0.61 5.89 -1.50
N ALA A 55 0.05 4.72 -1.81
CA ALA A 55 -1.06 4.58 -2.75
C ALA A 55 -2.27 5.45 -2.34
N ALA A 56 -2.65 5.41 -1.06
CA ALA A 56 -3.76 6.19 -0.54
C ALA A 56 -3.53 7.70 -0.64
N LEU A 57 -2.30 8.17 -0.38
CA LEU A 57 -1.94 9.58 -0.49
C LEU A 57 -1.88 10.06 -1.95
N ALA A 58 -1.34 9.25 -2.87
CA ALA A 58 -1.36 9.55 -4.30
C ALA A 58 -2.80 9.62 -4.85
N ALA A 59 -3.68 8.70 -4.43
CA ALA A 59 -5.10 8.76 -4.73
C ALA A 59 -5.76 10.02 -4.11
N GLY A 60 -5.41 10.35 -2.86
CA GLY A 60 -5.86 11.57 -2.18
C GLY A 60 -5.47 12.84 -2.93
N TYR A 61 -4.22 12.97 -3.36
CA TYR A 61 -3.76 14.09 -4.19
C TYR A 61 -4.68 14.29 -5.41
N MET A 62 -5.03 13.21 -6.11
CA MET A 62 -5.90 13.29 -7.30
C MET A 62 -7.29 13.84 -7.00
N VAL A 63 -7.83 13.55 -5.80
CA VAL A 63 -9.13 14.08 -5.34
C VAL A 63 -9.03 15.56 -4.95
N TYR A 64 -7.96 15.95 -4.25
CA TYR A 64 -7.85 17.29 -3.67
C TYR A 64 -7.20 18.34 -4.59
N LYS A 65 -6.44 17.95 -5.62
CA LYS A 65 -5.59 18.87 -6.41
C LYS A 65 -6.33 20.07 -7.03
N SER A 66 -7.62 19.95 -7.33
CA SER A 66 -8.43 21.06 -7.88
C SER A 66 -9.10 21.92 -6.80
N ARG A 67 -9.28 21.39 -5.59
CA ARG A 67 -9.98 22.06 -4.48
C ARG A 67 -9.01 22.74 -3.52
N ASP A 68 -7.90 22.09 -3.23
CA ASP A 68 -6.85 22.57 -2.33
C ASP A 68 -5.50 22.01 -2.80
N ALA A 69 -4.84 22.77 -3.67
CA ALA A 69 -3.57 22.36 -4.25
C ALA A 69 -2.45 22.26 -3.20
N ASN A 70 -2.47 23.10 -2.15
CA ASN A 70 -1.44 23.07 -1.12
C ASN A 70 -1.54 21.80 -0.28
N TYR A 71 -2.75 21.40 0.09
CA TYR A 71 -2.97 20.16 0.84
C TYR A 71 -2.71 18.93 -0.04
N ALA A 72 -3.14 18.97 -1.31
CA ALA A 72 -2.86 17.90 -2.26
C ALA A 72 -1.36 17.70 -2.46
N ASN A 73 -0.58 18.78 -2.64
CA ASN A 73 0.86 18.68 -2.82
C ASN A 73 1.56 18.08 -1.59
N GLN A 74 1.12 18.42 -0.38
CA GLN A 74 1.60 17.74 0.84
C GLN A 74 1.33 16.23 0.80
N MET A 75 0.16 15.80 0.32
CA MET A 75 -0.13 14.37 0.16
C MET A 75 0.81 13.73 -0.84
N LEU A 76 1.02 14.38 -1.98
CA LEU A 76 1.89 13.86 -3.02
C LEU A 76 3.35 13.78 -2.57
N ASP A 77 3.85 14.76 -1.84
CA ASP A 77 5.22 14.75 -1.31
C ASP A 77 5.41 13.60 -0.31
N MET A 78 4.49 13.48 0.67
CA MET A 78 4.51 12.37 1.61
C MET A 78 4.32 11.01 0.91
N SER A 79 3.51 10.95 -0.16
CA SER A 79 3.31 9.73 -0.94
C SER A 79 4.61 9.22 -1.56
N LYS A 80 5.46 10.13 -2.06
CA LYS A 80 6.75 9.78 -2.66
C LYS A 80 7.72 9.28 -1.60
N GLU A 81 7.81 9.98 -0.47
CA GLU A 81 8.64 9.59 0.67
C GLU A 81 8.26 8.20 1.20
N MET A 82 6.97 7.95 1.41
CA MET A 82 6.47 6.65 1.88
C MET A 82 6.75 5.51 0.90
N TYR A 83 6.69 5.79 -0.42
CA TYR A 83 7.01 4.78 -1.43
C TYR A 83 8.51 4.46 -1.47
N GLU A 84 9.37 5.48 -1.35
CA GLU A 84 10.82 5.29 -1.23
C GLU A 84 11.18 4.52 0.05
N PHE A 85 10.55 4.83 1.17
CA PHE A 85 10.72 4.07 2.41
C PHE A 85 10.33 2.60 2.22
N ALA A 86 9.16 2.35 1.62
CA ALA A 86 8.66 1.00 1.38
C ALA A 86 9.59 0.16 0.49
N ASP A 87 10.13 0.76 -0.57
CA ASP A 87 10.97 0.05 -1.55
C ASP A 87 12.41 -0.13 -1.05
N ASN A 88 12.97 0.84 -0.32
CA ASN A 88 14.36 0.78 0.15
C ASN A 88 14.56 -0.12 1.37
N PHE A 89 13.53 -0.32 2.21
CA PHE A 89 13.61 -1.13 3.43
C PHE A 89 12.49 -2.18 3.41
N ARG A 90 12.83 -3.41 3.01
CA ARG A 90 11.84 -4.42 2.63
C ARG A 90 11.53 -5.46 3.70
N GLN A 91 10.29 -5.45 4.19
CA GLN A 91 9.74 -6.44 5.12
C GLN A 91 8.21 -6.30 5.19
N THR A 92 7.50 -7.33 5.64
CA THR A 92 6.07 -7.20 5.98
C THR A 92 5.92 -6.50 7.34
N TYR A 93 5.00 -5.54 7.45
CA TYR A 93 4.91 -4.68 8.63
C TYR A 93 4.54 -5.45 9.91
N ASP A 94 3.86 -6.58 9.79
CA ASP A 94 3.39 -7.41 10.92
C ASP A 94 4.54 -8.07 11.68
N ILE A 95 5.75 -8.14 11.08
CA ILE A 95 6.97 -8.54 11.81
C ILE A 95 7.48 -7.39 12.69
N SER A 96 7.37 -6.15 12.20
CA SER A 96 7.85 -4.93 12.87
C SER A 96 6.84 -4.38 13.89
N ILE A 97 5.55 -4.66 13.69
CA ILE A 97 4.46 -4.41 14.62
C ILE A 97 3.81 -5.77 14.96
N PRO A 98 4.41 -6.57 15.86
CA PRO A 98 3.94 -7.93 16.14
C PRO A 98 2.52 -8.01 16.67
N ASP A 99 2.02 -6.95 17.32
CA ASP A 99 0.65 -6.91 17.81
C ASP A 99 -0.36 -7.07 16.67
N ALA A 100 -0.05 -6.56 15.47
CA ALA A 100 -0.93 -6.61 14.31
C ALA A 100 -1.05 -8.02 13.70
N TYR A 101 -0.10 -8.92 13.97
CA TYR A 101 0.01 -10.25 13.36
C TYR A 101 -1.25 -11.11 13.56
N ASN A 102 -1.93 -10.99 14.71
CA ASN A 102 -3.15 -11.78 14.98
C ASN A 102 -4.43 -11.14 14.41
N TRP A 103 -4.36 -9.91 13.89
CA TRP A 103 -5.53 -9.13 13.47
C TRP A 103 -5.51 -8.83 11.96
N TYR A 104 -4.43 -8.19 11.50
CA TYR A 104 -4.23 -7.74 10.13
C TYR A 104 -2.87 -8.19 9.60
N ARG A 105 -2.59 -9.48 9.72
CA ARG A 105 -1.36 -10.08 9.20
C ARG A 105 -1.18 -9.82 7.71
N SER A 106 0.06 -9.55 7.29
CA SER A 106 0.45 -9.56 5.88
C SER A 106 0.52 -10.99 5.36
N TRP A 107 -0.55 -11.47 4.72
CA TRP A 107 -0.62 -12.82 4.16
C TRP A 107 -0.12 -12.86 2.72
N SER A 108 -0.44 -11.84 1.93
CA SER A 108 -0.03 -11.67 0.54
C SER A 108 1.45 -11.28 0.37
N GLY A 109 2.05 -10.70 1.42
CA GLY A 109 3.37 -10.07 1.39
C GLY A 109 3.26 -8.58 1.12
N TYR A 110 4.29 -8.00 0.49
CA TYR A 110 4.35 -6.57 0.16
C TYR A 110 4.52 -6.28 -1.35
N GLY A 111 4.64 -7.33 -2.16
CA GLY A 111 4.98 -7.21 -3.58
C GLY A 111 3.87 -6.56 -4.38
N ASP A 112 2.62 -6.90 -4.08
CA ASP A 112 1.46 -6.28 -4.73
C ASP A 112 1.25 -4.83 -4.33
N GLU A 113 1.59 -4.44 -3.10
CA GLU A 113 1.54 -3.06 -2.62
C GLU A 113 2.59 -2.18 -3.29
N LEU A 114 3.81 -2.71 -3.49
CA LEU A 114 4.86 -1.98 -4.21
C LEU A 114 4.47 -1.69 -5.68
N VAL A 115 3.80 -2.64 -6.35
CA VAL A 115 3.27 -2.39 -7.69
C VAL A 115 2.08 -1.43 -7.63
N TRP A 116 1.16 -1.65 -6.70
CA TRP A 116 -0.04 -0.82 -6.49
C TRP A 116 0.31 0.65 -6.27
N ALA A 117 1.21 0.93 -5.33
CA ALA A 117 1.67 2.27 -5.01
C ALA A 117 2.42 2.92 -6.18
N GLY A 118 3.27 2.16 -6.89
CA GLY A 118 3.95 2.64 -8.09
C GLY A 118 2.96 3.07 -9.19
N LEU A 119 1.90 2.29 -9.42
CA LEU A 119 0.85 2.65 -10.38
C LEU A 119 0.04 3.88 -9.96
N TRP A 120 -0.29 4.00 -8.66
CA TRP A 120 -0.97 5.20 -8.15
C TRP A 120 -0.13 6.46 -8.25
N LEU A 121 1.16 6.36 -7.94
CA LEU A 121 2.12 7.45 -8.10
C LEU A 121 2.30 7.83 -9.58
N TYR A 122 2.37 6.86 -10.48
CA TYR A 122 2.37 7.12 -11.92
C TYR A 122 1.09 7.86 -12.34
N ARG A 123 -0.08 7.38 -11.92
CA ARG A 123 -1.36 8.03 -12.21
C ARG A 123 -1.44 9.47 -11.66
N ALA A 124 -0.84 9.71 -10.50
CA ALA A 124 -0.85 11.03 -9.86
C ALA A 124 0.10 12.02 -10.54
N THR A 125 1.26 11.57 -10.98
CA THR A 125 2.36 12.43 -11.42
C THR A 125 2.57 12.46 -12.92
N GLY A 126 2.22 11.39 -13.64
CA GLY A 126 2.64 11.14 -15.02
C GLY A 126 4.14 10.82 -15.17
N ASP A 127 4.87 10.62 -14.07
CA ASP A 127 6.29 10.31 -14.08
C ASP A 127 6.52 8.83 -14.39
N GLU A 128 7.03 8.56 -15.59
CA GLU A 128 7.34 7.22 -16.12
C GLU A 128 8.29 6.40 -15.23
N SER A 129 9.07 7.03 -14.35
CA SER A 129 9.92 6.30 -13.41
C SER A 129 9.11 5.40 -12.47
N TYR A 130 7.92 5.85 -12.03
CA TYR A 130 7.04 5.04 -11.18
C TYR A 130 6.39 3.88 -11.95
N LEU A 131 6.02 4.09 -13.22
CA LEU A 131 5.51 3.00 -14.06
C LEU A 131 6.61 1.94 -14.31
N ASN A 132 7.84 2.38 -14.55
CA ASN A 132 8.98 1.48 -14.72
C ASN A 132 9.31 0.71 -13.43
N ARG A 133 9.23 1.34 -12.26
CA ARG A 133 9.34 0.64 -10.96
C ARG A 133 8.21 -0.37 -10.77
N ALA A 134 6.96 0.00 -11.06
CA ALA A 134 5.82 -0.92 -10.99
C ALA A 134 6.01 -2.15 -11.91
N ARG A 135 6.49 -1.97 -13.15
CA ARG A 135 6.87 -3.07 -14.06
C ARG A 135 8.00 -3.94 -13.49
N GLY A 136 8.98 -3.31 -12.87
CA GLY A 136 10.10 -3.97 -12.19
C GLY A 136 9.60 -4.89 -11.08
N HIS A 137 8.84 -4.34 -10.13
CA HIS A 137 8.29 -5.11 -9.00
C HIS A 137 7.29 -6.18 -9.46
N TRP A 138 6.47 -5.89 -10.47
CA TRP A 138 5.58 -6.88 -11.08
C TRP A 138 6.33 -8.14 -11.50
N SER A 139 7.49 -7.96 -12.14
CA SER A 139 8.38 -9.04 -12.56
C SER A 139 9.12 -9.67 -11.37
N GLU A 140 9.65 -8.85 -10.46
CA GLU A 140 10.39 -9.26 -9.26
C GLU A 140 9.58 -10.21 -8.37
N PHE A 141 8.31 -9.89 -8.14
CA PHE A 141 7.41 -10.66 -7.28
C PHE A 141 6.57 -11.69 -8.05
N ASN A 142 6.86 -11.91 -9.34
CA ASN A 142 6.15 -12.86 -10.19
C ASN A 142 4.63 -12.68 -10.21
N LEU A 143 4.16 -11.43 -10.15
CA LEU A 143 2.72 -11.15 -10.10
C LEU A 143 2.02 -11.58 -11.39
N GLN A 144 2.71 -11.63 -12.54
CA GLN A 144 2.17 -12.17 -13.80
C GLN A 144 1.67 -13.62 -13.72
N TYR A 145 2.18 -14.40 -12.76
CA TYR A 145 1.78 -15.79 -12.55
C TYR A 145 0.87 -15.95 -11.34
N SER A 146 0.54 -14.87 -10.65
CA SER A 146 -0.32 -14.89 -9.49
C SER A 146 -1.80 -14.88 -9.91
N GLU A 147 -2.64 -15.53 -9.13
CA GLU A 147 -4.09 -15.46 -9.35
C GLU A 147 -4.68 -14.27 -8.59
N ALA A 148 -5.39 -13.39 -9.30
CA ALA A 148 -6.13 -12.28 -8.72
C ALA A 148 -7.48 -12.75 -8.15
N ARG A 149 -7.45 -13.58 -7.09
CA ARG A 149 -8.66 -14.20 -6.52
C ARG A 149 -9.57 -13.23 -5.77
N GLN A 150 -9.00 -12.14 -5.25
CA GLN A 150 -9.73 -11.14 -4.48
C GLN A 150 -9.09 -9.76 -4.62
N PHE A 151 -9.84 -8.74 -4.20
CA PHE A 151 -9.31 -7.41 -3.90
C PHE A 151 -9.67 -7.11 -2.45
N SER A 152 -8.67 -6.94 -1.59
CA SER A 152 -8.86 -6.76 -0.15
C SER A 152 -7.80 -5.83 0.45
N TRP A 153 -7.90 -5.60 1.76
CA TRP A 153 -6.91 -4.86 2.52
C TRP A 153 -5.53 -5.54 2.54
N ASP A 154 -5.47 -6.84 2.23
CA ASP A 154 -4.26 -7.67 2.19
C ASP A 154 -3.81 -7.89 0.74
N ASP A 155 -4.71 -8.25 -0.18
CA ASP A 155 -4.33 -8.57 -1.57
C ASP A 155 -4.82 -7.54 -2.59
N LYS A 156 -3.88 -6.88 -3.27
CA LYS A 156 -4.12 -5.78 -4.21
C LYS A 156 -4.06 -6.24 -5.65
N LYS A 157 -3.75 -7.52 -5.93
CA LYS A 157 -3.45 -8.03 -7.29
C LYS A 157 -4.57 -7.74 -8.28
N ALA A 158 -5.84 -7.99 -7.92
CA ALA A 158 -6.97 -7.66 -8.81
C ALA A 158 -7.03 -6.16 -9.17
N GLY A 159 -6.75 -5.28 -8.20
CA GLY A 159 -6.66 -3.84 -8.40
C GLY A 159 -5.46 -3.45 -9.25
N VAL A 160 -4.29 -4.05 -8.98
CA VAL A 160 -3.07 -3.90 -9.78
C VAL A 160 -3.36 -4.24 -11.25
N TYR A 161 -3.99 -5.37 -11.53
CA TYR A 161 -4.22 -5.82 -12.91
C TYR A 161 -5.11 -4.83 -13.67
N ALA A 162 -6.19 -4.38 -13.03
CA ALA A 162 -7.11 -3.40 -13.60
C ALA A 162 -6.43 -2.04 -13.82
N LEU A 163 -5.63 -1.57 -12.85
CA LEU A 163 -4.98 -0.28 -12.91
C LEU A 163 -3.83 -0.28 -13.93
N PHE A 164 -3.06 -1.35 -13.99
CA PHE A 164 -2.00 -1.54 -14.99
C PHE A 164 -2.59 -1.54 -16.40
N TRP A 165 -3.67 -2.28 -16.61
CA TRP A 165 -4.39 -2.27 -17.89
C TRP A 165 -4.89 -0.88 -18.28
N LEU A 166 -5.42 -0.12 -17.32
CA LEU A 166 -5.93 1.23 -17.55
C LEU A 166 -4.82 2.23 -17.91
N LEU A 167 -3.65 2.12 -17.29
CA LEU A 167 -2.58 3.11 -17.37
C LEU A 167 -1.55 2.80 -18.45
N ASP A 168 -1.24 1.53 -18.68
CA ASP A 168 -0.20 1.08 -19.62
C ASP A 168 -0.77 0.38 -20.86
N GLY A 169 -2.10 0.19 -20.90
CA GLY A 169 -2.76 -0.53 -21.97
C GLY A 169 -2.29 -1.99 -22.10
N PRO A 170 -2.68 -2.69 -23.19
CA PRO A 170 -2.35 -4.09 -23.43
C PRO A 170 -0.89 -4.30 -23.92
N HIS A 171 0.13 -3.67 -23.32
CA HIS A 171 1.52 -3.97 -23.69
C HIS A 171 1.90 -5.39 -23.24
N ARG A 172 1.82 -6.31 -24.22
CA ARG A 172 2.07 -7.75 -24.19
C ARG A 172 3.32 -8.17 -23.38
N PRO A 173 3.18 -8.92 -22.27
CA PRO A 173 3.79 -10.23 -22.22
C PRO A 173 3.01 -11.12 -23.20
N THR A 174 3.69 -12.04 -23.89
CA THR A 174 3.05 -13.02 -24.77
C THR A 174 1.99 -13.79 -24.00
N TRP A 175 0.73 -13.37 -24.14
CA TRP A 175 -0.43 -14.20 -23.83
C TRP A 175 -0.35 -15.41 -24.75
N THR A 176 0.28 -16.48 -24.31
CA THR A 176 -0.05 -17.81 -24.81
C THR A 176 -1.49 -18.08 -24.40
N THR A 177 -2.39 -17.68 -25.29
CA THR A 177 -3.66 -18.35 -25.58
C THR A 177 -4.50 -18.75 -24.37
N LEU A 178 -5.15 -17.79 -23.72
CA LEU A 178 -6.51 -18.06 -23.26
C LEU A 178 -7.42 -17.89 -24.47
N THR A 179 -7.62 -18.99 -25.20
CA THR A 179 -8.66 -19.07 -26.22
C THR A 179 -9.97 -18.70 -25.57
N ARG A 180 -10.54 -17.58 -26.02
CA ARG A 180 -11.93 -17.18 -25.77
C ARG A 180 -12.82 -18.30 -26.26
N THR A 181 -13.24 -19.21 -25.38
CA THR A 181 -14.37 -20.10 -25.66
C THR A 181 -15.59 -19.21 -25.74
N SER A 182 -16.06 -19.00 -26.97
CA SER A 182 -17.35 -18.41 -27.27
C SER A 182 -18.43 -19.21 -26.55
N ILE A 183 -19.12 -18.54 -25.63
CA ILE A 183 -20.42 -19.00 -25.15
C ILE A 183 -21.40 -18.69 -26.28
N THR A 184 -21.85 -19.74 -26.97
CA THR A 184 -23.11 -19.74 -27.73
C THR A 184 -24.20 -20.28 -26.83
#